data_AF-A0A7S3IMI7-F1
#
_entry.id   AF-A0A7S3IMI7-F1
#
_cell.length_a   1.000
_cell.length_b   1.000
_cell.length_c   1.000
_cell.angle_alpha   90.00
_cell.angle_beta   90.00
_cell.angle_gamma   90.00
#
_symmetry.space_group_name_H-M   'P 1'
#
loop_
_entity.id
_entity.type
_entity.pdbx_description
1 polymer ?
#
loop_
_entity_poly.entity_id
_entity_poly.type
_entity_poly.pdbx_seq_one_letter_code
_entity_poly.pdbx_strand_id
1 'polypeptide(L)'
;MTYFAFTTISTVGLGDLHPQTSYEQGMCMFVMLFGVLITSYVMENLNKIMQELRTYDKPFEDSHGLNLFFGTIRRFNSNIPLKAKLLQEFESYFNYRWKRDSNLAVATSEDANLFEQLPQQIQTQ
;
A
#
# COMPACT_ATOMS: atom_id res chain seq x y z
N MET A 1 -34.63 -15.33 -10.14
CA MET A 1 -33.50 -16.18 -9.70
C MET A 1 -32.17 -15.44 -9.66
N THR A 2 -31.75 -14.77 -10.73
CA THR A 2 -30.50 -13.97 -10.74
C THR A 2 -30.50 -12.83 -9.73
N TYR A 3 -31.64 -12.15 -9.53
CA TYR A 3 -31.81 -11.10 -8.50
C TYR A 3 -31.51 -11.62 -7.09
N PHE A 4 -32.18 -12.71 -6.68
CA PHE A 4 -31.97 -13.35 -5.37
C PHE A 4 -30.53 -13.82 -5.15
N ALA A 5 -29.93 -14.45 -6.16
CA ALA A 5 -28.54 -14.90 -6.09
C ALA A 5 -27.58 -13.71 -5.94
N PHE A 6 -27.80 -12.64 -6.71
CA PHE A 6 -26.97 -11.43 -6.66
C PHE A 6 -27.08 -10.72 -5.31
N THR A 7 -28.29 -10.53 -4.76
CA THR A 7 -28.46 -9.87 -3.46
C THR A 7 -27.91 -10.70 -2.30
N THR A 8 -28.00 -12.03 -2.39
CA THR A 8 -27.44 -12.94 -1.37
C THR A 8 -25.91 -12.96 -1.41
N ILE A 9 -25.30 -13.03 -2.60
CA ILE A 9 -23.83 -13.06 -2.75
C ILE A 9 -23.21 -11.70 -2.44
N SER A 10 -23.83 -10.60 -2.86
CA SER A 10 -23.37 -9.24 -2.55
C SER A 10 -23.57 -8.83 -1.09
N THR A 11 -24.03 -9.74 -0.23
CA THR A 11 -24.30 -9.53 1.20
C THR A 11 -25.36 -8.46 1.50
N VAL A 12 -26.11 -8.02 0.48
CA VAL A 12 -27.28 -7.13 0.63
C VAL A 12 -28.42 -7.87 1.33
N GLY A 13 -28.53 -9.19 1.11
CA GLY A 13 -29.47 -10.08 1.78
C GLY A 13 -30.65 -10.54 0.90
N LEU A 14 -31.66 -11.13 1.54
CA LEU A 14 -32.78 -11.82 0.88
C LEU A 14 -33.74 -10.86 0.14
N GLY A 15 -33.79 -9.58 0.54
CA GLY A 15 -34.74 -8.62 -0.05
C GLY A 15 -36.19 -9.12 0.06
N ASP A 16 -36.97 -8.91 -1.01
CA ASP A 16 -38.38 -9.31 -1.11
C ASP A 16 -38.60 -10.81 -1.37
N LEU A 17 -37.56 -11.52 -1.81
CA LEU A 17 -37.60 -12.96 -2.08
C LEU A 17 -36.94 -13.71 -0.92
N HIS A 18 -37.75 -14.24 -0.01
CA HIS A 18 -37.27 -15.03 1.14
C HIS A 18 -37.73 -16.49 1.06
N PRO A 19 -36.88 -17.47 1.46
CA PRO A 19 -37.28 -18.87 1.53
C PRO A 19 -38.36 -19.06 2.60
N GLN A 20 -39.48 -19.67 2.22
CA GLN A 20 -40.61 -19.92 3.14
C GLN A 20 -40.55 -21.33 3.73
N THR A 21 -39.98 -22.29 2.99
CA THR A 21 -39.89 -23.69 3.42
C THR A 21 -38.59 -23.94 4.19
N SER A 22 -38.64 -24.78 5.23
CA SER A 22 -37.45 -25.12 6.05
C SER A 22 -36.29 -25.70 5.22
N TYR A 23 -36.59 -26.43 4.15
CA TYR A 23 -35.57 -26.96 3.23
C TYR A 23 -34.87 -25.85 2.42
N GLU A 24 -35.64 -24.88 1.91
CA GLU A 24 -35.11 -23.73 1.16
C GLU A 24 -34.28 -22.82 2.06
N GLN A 25 -34.67 -22.67 3.34
CA GLN A 25 -33.91 -21.92 4.34
C GLN A 25 -32.54 -22.55 4.61
N GLY A 26 -32.48 -23.88 4.74
CA GLY A 26 -31.21 -24.61 4.91
C GLY A 26 -30.25 -24.39 3.74
N MET A 27 -30.74 -24.57 2.51
CA MET A 27 -29.94 -24.31 1.30
C MET A 27 -29.50 -22.85 1.21
N CYS A 28 -30.36 -21.92 1.59
CA CYS A 28 -30.04 -20.50 1.60
C CYS A 28 -28.94 -20.14 2.60
N MET A 29 -28.92 -20.75 3.79
CA MET A 29 -27.85 -20.54 4.76
C MET A 29 -26.48 -20.98 4.21
N PHE A 30 -26.42 -22.12 3.53
CA PHE A 30 -25.17 -22.56 2.88
C PHE A 30 -24.71 -21.59 1.80
N VAL A 31 -25.63 -21.12 0.94
CA VAL A 31 -25.30 -20.13 -0.10
C VAL A 31 -24.79 -18.81 0.49
N MET A 32 -25.39 -18.33 1.59
CA MET A 32 -24.89 -17.14 2.29
C MET A 32 -23.49 -17.34 2.85
N LEU A 33 -23.21 -18.51 3.45
CA LEU A 33 -21.89 -18.81 4.00
C LEU A 33 -20.82 -18.76 2.90
N PHE A 34 -21.06 -19.40 1.76
CA PHE A 34 -20.14 -19.32 0.62
C PHE A 34 -20.07 -17.90 0.02
N GLY A 35 -21.18 -17.17 -0.03
CA GLY A 35 -21.22 -15.78 -0.51
C GLY A 35 -20.31 -14.85 0.30
N VAL A 36 -20.30 -14.99 1.62
CA VAL A 36 -19.39 -14.23 2.49
C VAL A 36 -17.93 -14.62 2.23
N LEU A 37 -17.62 -15.91 2.11
CA LEU A 37 -16.25 -16.37 1.83
C LEU A 37 -15.71 -15.80 0.52
N ILE A 38 -16.51 -15.82 -0.56
CA ILE A 38 -16.13 -15.28 -1.87
C ILE A 38 -15.93 -13.77 -1.77
N THR A 39 -16.84 -13.05 -1.10
CA THR A 39 -16.76 -11.59 -0.94
C THR A 39 -15.51 -11.19 -0.14
N SER A 40 -15.17 -11.92 0.91
CA SER A 40 -13.93 -11.70 1.69
C SER A 40 -12.68 -11.88 0.82
N TYR A 41 -12.63 -12.91 -0.01
CA TYR A 41 -11.51 -13.14 -0.92
C TYR A 41 -11.36 -12.01 -1.95
N VAL A 42 -12.46 -11.54 -2.53
CA VAL A 42 -12.44 -10.41 -3.47
C VAL A 42 -11.95 -9.14 -2.77
N MET A 43 -12.43 -8.87 -1.54
CA MET A 43 -12.01 -7.70 -0.77
C MET A 43 -10.52 -7.74 -0.39
N GLU A 44 -9.97 -8.92 -0.12
CA GLU A 44 -8.53 -9.08 0.13
C GLU A 44 -7.70 -8.68 -1.11
N ASN A 45 -8.11 -9.14 -2.30
CA ASN A 45 -7.43 -8.77 -3.55
C ASN A 45 -7.55 -7.27 -3.83
N LEU A 46 -8.74 -6.69 -3.59
CA LEU A 46 -8.93 -5.24 -3.71
C LEU A 46 -8.02 -4.47 -2.75
N ASN A 47 -7.86 -4.94 -1.50
CA ASN A 47 -6.95 -4.33 -0.55
C ASN A 47 -5.49 -4.39 -1.00
N LYS A 48 -5.05 -5.49 -1.61
CA LYS A 48 -3.69 -5.60 -2.18
C LYS A 48 -3.45 -4.57 -3.26
N ILE A 49 -4.37 -4.46 -4.22
CA ILE A 49 -4.30 -3.44 -5.28
C ILE A 49 -4.30 -2.03 -4.69
N MET A 50 -5.16 -1.77 -3.69
CA MET A 50 -5.20 -0.47 -3.02
C MET A 50 -3.89 -0.15 -2.27
N GLN A 51 -3.24 -1.15 -1.68
CA GLN A 51 -1.94 -0.97 -1.02
C GLN A 51 -0.83 -0.69 -2.03
N GLU A 52 -0.82 -1.38 -3.16
CA GLU A 52 0.13 -1.12 -4.25
C GLU A 52 -0.07 0.30 -4.80
N LEU A 53 -1.29 0.71 -5.13
CA LEU A 53 -1.60 2.07 -5.58
C LEU A 53 -1.15 3.14 -4.57
N ARG A 54 -1.42 2.92 -3.28
CA ARG A 54 -0.93 3.81 -2.21
C ARG A 54 0.59 3.81 -2.10
N THR A 55 1.27 2.75 -2.51
CA THR A 55 2.74 2.68 -2.49
C THR A 55 3.33 3.50 -3.63
N TYR A 56 2.69 3.50 -4.81
CA TYR A 56 3.05 4.38 -5.92
C TYR A 56 2.79 5.87 -5.63
N ASP A 57 1.67 6.19 -4.97
CA ASP A 57 1.32 7.58 -4.62
C ASP A 57 1.99 8.11 -3.34
N LYS A 58 2.70 7.25 -2.59
CA LYS A 58 3.39 7.70 -1.38
C LYS A 58 4.57 8.59 -1.80
N PRO A 59 4.62 9.86 -1.35
CA PRO A 59 5.82 10.66 -1.52
C PRO A 59 6.99 9.92 -0.85
N PHE A 60 8.11 9.81 -1.56
CA PHE A 60 9.33 9.25 -0.99
C PHE A 60 9.78 10.16 0.16
N GLU A 61 9.44 9.80 1.39
CA GLU A 61 9.74 10.57 2.58
C GLU A 61 10.60 9.71 3.52
N ASP A 62 11.93 9.74 3.33
CA ASP A 62 12.87 9.06 4.23
C ASP A 62 13.18 9.91 5.48
N SER A 63 12.12 10.39 6.12
CA SER A 63 12.21 11.13 7.39
C SER A 63 12.89 10.27 8.47
N HIS A 64 12.77 8.95 8.38
CA HIS A 64 13.43 8.02 9.30
C HIS A 64 14.95 8.07 9.18
N GLY A 65 15.51 7.96 7.96
CA GLY A 65 16.94 8.06 7.71
C GLY A 65 17.52 9.40 8.17
N LEU A 66 16.80 10.50 7.94
CA LEU A 66 17.21 11.82 8.40
C LEU A 66 17.27 11.93 9.93
N ASN A 67 16.26 11.38 10.62
CA ASN A 67 16.24 11.34 12.08
C ASN A 67 17.37 10.48 12.67
N LEU A 68 17.70 9.35 12.03
CA LEU A 68 18.82 8.50 12.42
C LEU A 68 20.17 9.23 12.26
N PHE A 69 20.32 9.98 11.17
CA PHE A 69 21.49 10.82 10.93
C PHE A 69 21.65 11.89 12.02
N PHE A 70 20.58 12.61 12.37
CA PHE A 70 20.61 13.58 13.48
C PHE A 70 20.94 12.92 14.82
N GLY A 71 20.38 11.75 15.09
CA GLY A 71 20.71 10.96 16.30
C GLY A 71 22.19 10.58 16.35
N THR A 72 22.75 10.19 15.20
CA THR A 72 24.17 9.82 15.07
C THR A 72 25.08 11.03 15.30
N ILE A 73 24.81 12.17 14.65
CA ILE A 73 25.58 13.40 14.89
C ILE A 73 25.44 13.85 16.33
N ARG A 74 24.25 13.80 16.93
CA ARG A 74 24.06 14.10 18.35
C ARG A 74 24.93 13.22 19.23
N ARG A 75 25.01 11.92 18.94
CA ARG A 75 25.86 10.98 19.68
C ARG A 75 27.35 11.32 19.55
N PHE A 76 27.81 11.68 18.34
CA PHE A 76 29.20 12.12 18.12
C PHE A 76 29.49 13.50 18.72
N ASN A 77 28.46 14.34 18.87
CA ASN A 77 28.54 15.65 19.50
C ASN A 77 28.31 15.57 21.02
N SER A 78 28.81 14.53 21.69
CA SER A 78 28.68 14.33 23.14
C SER A 78 27.25 14.46 23.67
N ASN A 79 26.27 13.99 22.90
CA ASN A 79 24.83 14.09 23.17
C ASN A 79 24.24 15.51 23.16
N ILE A 80 25.02 16.50 22.72
CA ILE A 80 24.59 17.90 22.56
C ILE A 80 23.76 18.00 21.27
N PRO A 81 22.50 18.45 21.36
CA PRO A 81 21.66 18.62 20.19
C PRO A 81 22.20 19.72 19.26
N LEU A 82 22.01 19.53 17.96
CA LEU A 82 22.29 20.56 16.96
C LEU A 82 21.42 21.81 17.21
N LYS A 83 21.90 22.97 16.77
CA LYS A 83 21.12 24.22 16.87
C LYS A 83 19.80 24.06 16.12
N ALA A 84 18.69 24.45 16.75
CA ALA A 84 17.34 24.30 16.18
C ALA A 84 17.21 24.90 14.77
N LYS A 85 17.85 26.07 14.53
CA LYS A 85 17.89 26.71 13.22
C LYS A 85 18.50 25.81 12.13
N LEU A 86 19.63 25.15 12.45
CA LEU A 86 20.31 24.27 11.51
C LEU A 86 19.47 23.01 11.23
N LEU A 87 18.84 22.46 12.27
CA LEU A 87 17.94 21.31 12.12
C LEU A 87 16.78 21.63 11.16
N GLN A 88 16.17 22.81 11.33
CA GLN A 88 15.09 23.29 10.48
C GLN A 88 15.55 23.51 9.02
N GLU A 89 16.77 24.02 8.80
CA GLU A 89 17.35 24.17 7.46
C GLU A 89 17.56 22.81 6.78
N PHE A 90 18.08 21.81 7.50
CA PHE A 90 18.21 20.45 6.99
C PHE A 90 16.86 19.83 6.63
N GLU A 91 15.88 19.86 7.54
CA GLU A 91 14.53 19.34 7.28
C GLU A 91 13.88 20.03 6.07
N SER A 92 14.05 21.35 5.95
CA SER A 92 13.52 22.11 4.80
C SER A 92 14.15 21.69 3.48
N TYR A 93 15.47 21.48 3.46
CA TYR A 93 16.20 21.02 2.28
C TYR A 93 15.80 19.59 1.88
N PHE A 94 15.74 18.65 2.84
CA PHE A 94 15.38 17.26 2.55
C PHE A 94 13.91 17.14 2.12
N ASN A 95 12.99 17.88 2.75
CA ASN A 95 11.60 17.96 2.30
C ASN A 95 11.47 18.52 0.88
N TYR A 96 12.28 19.53 0.53
CA TYR A 96 12.34 20.04 -0.83
C TYR A 96 12.88 19.00 -1.81
N ARG A 97 13.97 18.31 -1.44
CA ARG A 97 14.58 17.25 -2.27
C ARG A 97 13.61 16.10 -2.50
N TRP A 98 13.00 15.55 -1.46
CA TRP A 98 12.02 14.45 -1.54
C TRP A 98 10.80 14.79 -2.41
N LYS A 99 10.36 16.05 -2.40
CA LYS A 99 9.26 16.50 -3.27
C LYS A 99 9.64 16.64 -4.74
N ARG A 100 10.93 16.80 -5.07
CA ARG A 100 11.40 17.28 -6.38
C ARG A 100 12.30 16.29 -7.10
N ASP A 101 13.00 15.44 -6.36
CA ASP A 101 13.93 14.44 -6.85
C ASP A 101 13.41 13.05 -6.44
N SER A 102 12.48 12.56 -7.25
CA SER A 102 11.97 11.20 -7.20
C SER A 102 12.76 10.31 -8.17
N ASN A 103 14.09 10.40 -8.15
CA ASN A 103 14.98 9.41 -8.81
C ASN A 103 14.92 8.06 -8.07
N LEU A 104 13.69 7.52 -7.96
CA LEU A 104 13.33 6.20 -7.47
C LEU A 104 13.80 5.08 -8.43
N ALA A 105 14.31 5.44 -9.61
CA ALA A 105 14.68 4.46 -10.64
C ALA A 105 15.90 3.60 -10.27
N VAL A 106 16.66 3.95 -9.22
CA VAL A 106 17.89 3.23 -8.80
C VAL A 106 18.10 3.25 -7.28
N ALA A 107 17.06 3.04 -6.49
CA ALA A 107 17.19 3.10 -5.02
C ALA A 107 17.64 1.76 -4.42
N THR A 108 17.28 0.66 -5.07
CA THR A 108 17.40 -0.70 -4.53
C THR A 108 18.29 -1.56 -5.43
N SER A 109 18.89 -2.63 -4.89
CA SER A 109 19.64 -3.60 -5.70
C SER A 109 18.80 -4.28 -6.77
N GLU A 110 17.47 -4.36 -6.60
CA GLU A 110 16.54 -4.79 -7.65
C GLU A 110 16.42 -3.77 -8.79
N ASP A 111 16.45 -2.48 -8.47
CA ASP A 111 16.40 -1.43 -9.48
C ASP A 111 17.69 -1.39 -10.31
N ALA A 112 18.83 -1.75 -9.71
CA ALA A 112 20.08 -1.95 -10.45
C ALA A 112 19.97 -3.09 -11.48
N ASN A 113 19.21 -4.14 -11.19
CA ASN A 113 18.96 -5.24 -12.13
C ASN A 113 18.09 -4.80 -13.33
N LEU A 114 17.28 -3.74 -13.20
CA LEU A 114 16.57 -3.17 -14.36
C LEU A 114 17.55 -2.66 -15.41
N PHE A 115 18.71 -2.13 -15.02
CA PHE A 115 19.76 -1.71 -15.95
C PHE A 115 20.41 -2.90 -16.66
N GLU A 116 20.55 -4.04 -15.99
CA GLU A 116 21.05 -5.27 -16.61
C GLU A 116 20.09 -5.86 -17.65
N GLN A 117 18.78 -5.62 -17.49
CA GLN A 117 17.74 -6.00 -18.46
C GLN A 117 17.69 -5.10 -19.71
N LEU A 118 18.35 -3.94 -19.69
CA LEU A 118 18.39 -3.05 -20.85
C LEU A 118 19.26 -3.63 -21.98
N PRO A 119 18.96 -3.35 -23.25
CA PRO A 119 19.82 -3.71 -24.37
C PRO A 119 21.21 -3.07 -24.20
N GLN A 120 22.29 -3.83 -24.47
CA GLN A 120 23.69 -3.39 -24.30
C GLN A 120 24.02 -2.04 -24.96
N GLN A 121 23.29 -1.66 -26.01
CA GLN A 121 23.46 -0.40 -26.73
C GLN A 121 23.14 0.85 -25.89
N ILE A 122 22.29 0.71 -24.87
CA ILE A 122 21.82 1.81 -24.02
C ILE A 122 22.52 1.77 -22.64
N GLN A 123 23.17 0.66 -22.28
CA GLN A 123 23.86 0.49 -20.99
C GLN A 123 25.15 1.31 -20.85
N THR A 124 25.76 1.75 -21.96
CA THR A 124 27.10 2.41 -21.97
C THR A 124 27.09 3.91 -22.32
N GLN A 125 25.93 4.56 -22.40
CA GLN A 125 25.81 6.02 -22.55
C GLN A 125 25.58 6.70 -21.20
#